data_AF-A0A3Q2ZQK0-F1
#
_entry.id   AF-A0A3Q2ZQK0-F1
#
_cell.length_a   1.000
_cell.length_b   1.000
_cell.length_c   1.000
_cell.angle_alpha   90.00
_cell.angle_beta   90.00
_cell.angle_gamma   90.00
#
_symmetry.space_group_name_H-M   'P 1'
#
loop_
_entity.id
_entity.type
_entity.pdbx_description
1 polymer ?
#
loop_
_entity_poly.entity_id
_entity_poly.type
_entity_poly.pdbx_seq_one_letter_code
_entity_poly.pdbx_strand_id
1 'polypeptide(L)'
;MLAISPSLLARETPHWAGIIMCLVSILGFILYCINYQPDERTSLQFIVKLLYFVLCTTGLVISVLVVAFAGHHHSQNRSLACKQEGGDCVCVLNESDPIARTFTYQEVSDCRSITETLPLYFLIQIFLNLAQALVCNVAAFIMWKDRYQVFYSGLQISAPSTQLWQRV
;
A
#
# COMPACT_ATOMS: atom_id res chain seq x y z
N MET A 1 3.85 9.11 -18.20
CA MET A 1 2.79 9.57 -17.26
C MET A 1 3.09 10.95 -16.71
N LEU A 2 4.21 11.12 -16.00
CA LEU A 2 4.64 12.44 -15.48
C LEU A 2 4.83 13.50 -16.59
N ALA A 3 5.09 13.04 -17.82
CA ALA A 3 5.23 13.87 -19.01
C ALA A 3 3.92 14.06 -19.82
N ILE A 4 2.78 13.56 -19.36
CA ILE A 4 1.49 13.66 -20.10
C ILE A 4 0.70 14.88 -19.63
N SER A 5 0.70 15.18 -18.33
CA SER A 5 0.16 16.43 -17.83
C SER A 5 0.64 16.70 -16.40
N PRO A 6 1.08 17.93 -16.08
CA PRO A 6 1.39 18.31 -14.70
C PRO A 6 0.15 18.25 -13.78
N SER A 7 -1.06 18.43 -14.31
CA SER A 7 -2.30 18.41 -13.52
C SER A 7 -2.74 17.00 -13.10
N LEU A 8 -2.37 15.97 -13.87
CA LEU A 8 -2.58 14.55 -13.53
C LEU A 8 -1.87 14.17 -12.23
N LEU A 9 -0.66 14.71 -12.05
CA LEU A 9 0.25 14.37 -10.95
C LEU A 9 -0.27 14.85 -9.60
N ALA A 10 -0.83 16.05 -9.56
CA ALA A 10 -1.32 16.67 -8.33
C ALA A 10 -2.72 16.17 -7.92
N ARG A 11 -3.56 15.75 -8.88
CA ARG A 11 -4.99 15.49 -8.62
C ARG A 11 -5.38 14.01 -8.63
N GLU A 12 -4.81 13.23 -9.54
CA GLU A 12 -5.38 11.94 -9.94
C GLU A 12 -4.47 10.74 -9.58
N THR A 13 -3.26 10.96 -9.04
CA THR A 13 -2.31 9.87 -8.77
C THR A 13 -1.77 9.88 -7.34
N PRO A 14 -2.04 8.84 -6.52
CA PRO A 14 -1.50 8.75 -5.16
C PRO A 14 -0.07 8.18 -5.19
N HIS A 15 0.87 8.97 -5.71
CA HIS A 15 2.29 8.61 -5.85
C HIS A 15 2.97 8.30 -4.49
N TRP A 16 2.50 8.92 -3.42
CA TRP A 16 2.94 8.67 -2.04
C TRP A 16 2.75 7.21 -1.60
N ALA A 17 1.77 6.49 -2.15
CA ALA A 17 1.54 5.10 -1.82
C ALA A 17 2.65 4.16 -2.31
N GLY A 18 3.28 4.50 -3.45
CA GLY A 18 4.36 3.70 -4.03
C GLY A 18 5.60 3.63 -3.14
N ILE A 19 5.88 4.69 -2.37
CA ILE A 19 7.03 4.73 -1.45
C ILE A 19 6.88 3.64 -0.38
N ILE A 20 5.68 3.49 0.17
CA ILE A 20 5.41 2.54 1.25
C ILE A 20 5.45 1.10 0.74
N MET A 21 4.96 0.85 -0.48
CA MET A 21 5.11 -0.44 -1.17
C MET A 21 6.58 -0.86 -1.27
N CYS A 22 7.45 0.07 -1.68
CA CYS A 22 8.88 -0.18 -1.79
C CYS A 22 9.52 -0.48 -0.43
N LEU A 23 9.21 0.32 0.60
CA LEU A 23 9.76 0.12 1.94
C LEU A 23 9.35 -1.23 2.54
N VAL A 24 8.08 -1.60 2.44
CA VAL A 24 7.59 -2.91 2.90
C VAL A 24 8.27 -4.05 2.16
N SER A 25 8.43 -3.93 0.84
CA SER A 25 9.08 -4.96 0.01
C SER A 25 10.56 -5.15 0.35
N ILE A 26 11.30 -4.04 0.51
CA ILE A 26 12.73 -4.07 0.88
C ILE A 26 12.91 -4.72 2.26
N LEU A 27 12.10 -4.32 3.24
CA LEU A 27 12.20 -4.90 4.59
C LEU A 27 11.76 -6.35 4.64
N GLY A 28 10.72 -6.72 3.89
CA GLY A 28 10.29 -8.11 3.74
C GLY A 28 11.38 -8.98 3.12
N PHE A 29 12.09 -8.46 2.10
CA PHE A 29 13.21 -9.14 1.48
C PHE A 29 14.40 -9.31 2.45
N ILE A 30 14.76 -8.25 3.19
CA ILE A 30 15.82 -8.31 4.21
C ILE A 30 15.48 -9.38 5.25
N LEU A 31 14.23 -9.41 5.74
CA LEU A 31 13.77 -10.40 6.70
C LEU A 31 13.78 -11.82 6.15
N TYR A 32 13.45 -12.00 4.86
CA TYR A 32 13.54 -13.29 4.18
C TYR A 32 14.99 -13.79 4.07
N CYS A 33 15.95 -12.88 3.85
CA CYS A 33 17.36 -13.22 3.74
C CYS A 33 18.04 -13.54 5.08
N ILE A 34 17.46 -13.13 6.21
CA ILE A 34 18.00 -13.44 7.53
C ILE A 34 17.48 -14.82 7.95
N ASN A 35 18.39 -15.76 8.19
CA ASN A 35 18.04 -17.08 8.72
C ASN A 35 17.19 -16.92 9.99
N TYR A 36 15.93 -17.35 9.92
CA TYR A 36 14.98 -17.29 11.01
C TYR A 36 15.52 -18.09 12.20
N GLN A 37 15.92 -17.39 13.27
CA GLN A 37 16.15 -18.00 14.56
C GLN A 37 14.87 -17.84 15.41
N PRO A 38 14.26 -18.94 15.88
CA PRO A 38 13.02 -18.91 16.65
C PRO A 38 13.17 -18.22 18.01
N ASP A 39 14.39 -18.19 18.58
CA ASP A 39 14.69 -17.40 19.77
C ASP A 39 15.05 -15.96 19.37
N GLU A 40 14.23 -14.99 19.80
CA GLU A 40 14.58 -13.56 19.79
C GLU A 40 15.74 -13.30 20.76
N ARG A 41 16.97 -13.66 20.37
CA ARG A 41 18.14 -13.53 21.26
C ARG A 41 18.66 -12.10 21.37
N THR A 42 18.16 -11.19 20.52
CA THR A 42 18.61 -9.79 20.48
C THR A 42 17.43 -8.82 20.39
N SER A 43 17.54 -7.68 21.09
CA SER A 43 16.56 -6.57 21.02
C SER A 43 16.39 -6.03 19.60
N LEU A 44 17.44 -6.13 18.77
CA LEU A 44 17.43 -5.71 17.38
C LEU A 44 16.46 -6.55 16.53
N GLN A 45 16.45 -7.89 16.68
CA GLN A 45 15.50 -8.75 15.96
C GLN A 45 14.04 -8.41 16.31
N PHE A 46 13.77 -8.14 17.60
CA PHE A 46 12.45 -7.71 18.04
C PHE A 46 12.03 -6.38 17.40
N ILE A 47 12.91 -5.37 17.41
CA ILE A 47 12.63 -4.05 16.81
C ILE A 47 12.35 -4.19 15.31
N VAL A 48 13.16 -4.96 14.57
CA VAL A 48 12.96 -5.15 13.12
C VAL A 48 11.64 -5.87 12.84
N LYS A 49 11.31 -6.93 13.59
CA LYS A 49 10.03 -7.63 13.47
C LYS A 49 8.84 -6.70 13.76
N LEU A 50 8.91 -5.89 14.81
CA LEU A 50 7.87 -4.94 15.18
C LEU A 50 7.69 -3.86 14.10
N LEU A 51 8.79 -3.30 13.59
CA LEU A 51 8.76 -2.31 12.51
C LEU A 51 8.12 -2.90 11.25
N TYR A 52 8.47 -4.13 10.89
CA TYR A 52 7.87 -4.80 9.74
C TYR A 52 6.36 -5.04 9.92
N PHE A 53 5.92 -5.44 11.12
CA PHE A 53 4.50 -5.57 11.43
C PHE A 53 3.75 -4.22 11.30
N VAL A 54 4.29 -3.14 11.86
CA VAL A 54 3.71 -1.79 11.74
C VAL A 54 3.68 -1.32 10.28
N LEU A 55 4.73 -1.60 9.51
CA LEU A 55 4.79 -1.25 8.10
C LEU A 55 3.81 -2.08 7.25
N CYS A 56 3.61 -3.36 7.55
CA CYS A 56 2.61 -4.18 6.86
C CYS A 56 1.18 -3.70 7.17
N THR A 57 0.88 -3.41 8.43
CA THR A 57 -0.46 -2.92 8.83
C THR A 57 -0.77 -1.54 8.24
N THR A 58 0.17 -0.59 8.28
CA THR A 58 0.04 0.70 7.61
C THR A 58 -0.04 0.56 6.09
N GLY A 59 0.80 -0.28 5.50
CA GLY A 59 0.77 -0.62 4.07
C GLY A 59 -0.56 -1.21 3.62
N LEU A 60 -1.20 -2.04 4.45
CA LEU A 60 -2.54 -2.57 4.19
C LEU A 60 -3.60 -1.47 4.17
N VAL A 61 -3.63 -0.60 5.18
CA VAL A 61 -4.59 0.52 5.25
C VAL A 61 -4.43 1.42 4.03
N ILE A 62 -3.19 1.76 3.69
CA ILE A 62 -2.88 2.63 2.54
C ILE A 62 -3.27 1.97 1.23
N SER A 63 -3.00 0.67 1.07
CA SER A 63 -3.41 -0.07 -0.12
C SER A 63 -4.92 -0.05 -0.32
N VAL A 64 -5.70 -0.22 0.75
CA VAL A 64 -7.17 -0.14 0.69
C VAL A 64 -7.64 1.28 0.32
N LEU A 65 -7.05 2.32 0.91
CA LEU A 65 -7.36 3.71 0.57
C LEU A 65 -7.08 4.01 -0.91
N VAL A 66 -5.95 3.53 -1.43
CA VAL A 66 -5.57 3.71 -2.83
C VAL A 66 -6.51 2.97 -3.76
N VAL A 67 -6.93 1.75 -3.42
CA VAL A 67 -7.92 1.00 -4.20
C VAL A 67 -9.25 1.75 -4.25
N ALA A 68 -9.72 2.27 -3.11
CA ALA A 68 -10.95 3.06 -3.06
C ALA A 68 -10.85 4.34 -3.90
N PHE A 69 -9.73 5.06 -3.79
CA PHE A 69 -9.44 6.26 -4.56
C PHE A 69 -9.39 5.96 -6.06
N ALA A 70 -8.57 5.01 -6.50
CA ALA A 70 -8.42 4.63 -7.90
C ALA A 70 -9.74 4.08 -8.48
N GLY A 71 -10.51 3.33 -7.69
CA GLY A 71 -11.84 2.85 -8.09
C GLY A 71 -12.83 3.98 -8.31
N HIS A 72 -12.84 4.97 -7.42
CA HIS A 72 -13.67 6.16 -7.55
C HIS A 72 -13.32 6.98 -8.81
N HIS A 73 -12.03 7.26 -9.01
CA HIS A 73 -11.54 8.00 -10.18
C HIS A 73 -11.75 7.23 -11.49
N HIS A 74 -11.55 5.92 -11.49
CA HIS A 74 -11.88 5.06 -12.63
C HIS A 74 -13.38 5.11 -12.96
N SER A 75 -14.25 5.09 -11.94
CA SER A 75 -15.70 5.23 -12.14
C SER A 75 -16.08 6.61 -12.69
N GLN A 76 -15.46 7.68 -12.19
CA GLN A 76 -15.72 9.04 -12.70
C GLN A 76 -15.27 9.17 -14.16
N ASN A 77 -14.12 8.60 -14.52
CA ASN A 77 -13.57 8.73 -15.87
C ASN A 77 -14.49 8.17 -16.97
N ARG A 78 -15.29 7.15 -16.64
CA ARG A 78 -16.33 6.62 -17.55
C ARG A 78 -17.43 7.62 -17.91
N SER A 79 -17.63 8.64 -17.08
CA SER A 79 -18.65 9.67 -17.26
C SER A 79 -18.08 11.00 -17.75
N LEU A 80 -16.77 11.05 -18.07
CA LEU A 80 -16.12 12.24 -18.61
C LEU A 80 -16.32 12.32 -20.12
N ALA A 81 -16.81 13.47 -20.59
CA ALA A 81 -16.79 13.84 -22.00
C ALA A 81 -15.62 14.81 -22.23
N CYS A 82 -14.59 14.36 -22.96
CA CYS A 82 -13.37 15.13 -23.20
C CYS A 82 -13.31 15.70 -24.61
N LYS A 83 -12.89 16.96 -24.74
CA LYS A 83 -12.67 17.66 -26.00
C LYS A 83 -11.28 18.29 -26.01
N GLN A 84 -10.64 18.23 -27.17
CA GLN A 84 -9.34 18.87 -27.37
C GLN A 84 -9.55 20.38 -27.55
N GLU A 85 -8.84 21.18 -26.76
CA GLU A 85 -8.89 22.65 -26.83
C GLU A 85 -7.46 23.19 -26.94
N GLY A 86 -6.99 23.35 -28.17
CA GLY A 86 -5.60 23.70 -28.44
C GLY A 86 -4.62 22.61 -27.99
N GLY A 87 -3.64 22.98 -27.17
CA GLY A 87 -2.67 22.04 -26.58
C GLY A 87 -3.14 21.34 -25.30
N ASP A 88 -4.35 21.66 -24.85
CA ASP A 88 -4.93 21.14 -23.61
C ASP A 88 -6.13 20.24 -23.90
N CYS A 89 -6.43 19.35 -22.96
CA CYS A 89 -7.61 18.51 -22.99
C CYS A 89 -8.60 18.92 -21.91
N VAL A 90 -9.83 19.27 -22.29
CA VAL A 90 -10.88 19.72 -21.37
C VAL A 90 -11.96 18.65 -21.27
N CYS A 91 -12.17 18.13 -20.07
CA CYS A 91 -13.11 17.07 -19.77
C CYS A 91 -14.23 17.56 -18.85
N VAL A 92 -15.47 17.34 -19.23
CA VAL A 92 -16.66 17.73 -18.45
C VAL A 92 -17.31 16.47 -17.89
N LEU A 93 -17.59 16.47 -16.57
CA LEU A 93 -18.27 15.37 -15.91
C LEU A 93 -19.76 15.40 -16.20
N ASN A 94 -20.23 14.46 -17.03
CA ASN A 94 -21.62 14.38 -17.48
C ASN A 94 -22.11 15.65 -18.20
N GLU A 95 -21.83 15.73 -19.51
CA GLU A 95 -22.12 16.90 -20.36
C GLU A 95 -23.60 17.36 -20.36
N SER A 96 -24.53 16.49 -19.96
CA SER A 96 -25.95 16.83 -19.82
C SER A 96 -26.30 17.68 -18.59
N ASP A 97 -25.40 17.78 -17.61
CA ASP A 97 -25.62 18.57 -16.40
C ASP A 97 -25.07 20.00 -16.57
N PRO A 98 -25.91 21.06 -16.46
CA PRO A 98 -25.48 22.44 -16.65
C PRO A 98 -24.50 22.95 -15.57
N ILE A 99 -24.35 22.24 -14.44
CA ILE A 99 -23.42 22.59 -13.35
C ILE A 99 -22.31 21.53 -13.24
N ALA A 100 -22.10 20.76 -14.31
CA ALA A 100 -21.05 19.75 -14.41
C ALA A 100 -19.67 20.32 -14.08
N ARG A 101 -18.88 19.54 -13.34
CA ARG A 101 -17.50 19.90 -13.03
C ARG A 101 -16.62 19.71 -14.26
N THR A 102 -15.86 20.74 -14.61
CA THR A 102 -14.89 20.72 -15.72
C THR A 102 -13.47 20.48 -15.19
N PHE A 103 -12.72 19.66 -15.90
CA PHE A 103 -11.35 19.26 -15.62
C PHE A 103 -10.46 19.61 -16.81
N THR A 104 -9.48 20.48 -16.62
CA THR A 104 -8.50 20.83 -17.65
C THR A 104 -7.20 20.08 -17.41
N TYR A 105 -6.79 19.30 -18.39
CA TYR A 105 -5.51 18.60 -18.45
C TYR A 105 -4.57 19.37 -19.37
N GLN A 106 -3.55 19.99 -18.77
CA GLN A 106 -2.61 20.84 -19.49
C GLN A 106 -1.60 20.01 -20.27
N GLU A 107 -1.18 20.51 -21.44
CA GLU A 107 -0.12 19.91 -22.28
C GLU A 107 -0.42 18.49 -22.75
N VAL A 108 -1.70 18.17 -22.95
CA VAL A 108 -2.15 16.88 -23.48
C VAL A 108 -2.43 17.04 -24.97
N SER A 109 -1.53 16.54 -25.82
CA SER A 109 -1.69 16.58 -27.28
C SER A 109 -2.78 15.66 -27.83
N ASP A 110 -3.12 14.59 -27.10
CA ASP A 110 -4.21 13.67 -27.45
C ASP A 110 -5.05 13.33 -26.22
N CYS A 111 -6.27 13.90 -26.16
CA CYS A 111 -7.30 13.59 -25.17
C CYS A 111 -7.58 12.09 -24.98
N ARG A 112 -7.32 11.24 -25.99
CA ARG A 112 -7.46 9.78 -25.88
C ARG A 112 -6.60 9.20 -24.77
N SER A 113 -5.48 9.84 -24.45
CA SER A 113 -4.64 9.45 -23.32
C SER A 113 -5.39 9.52 -21.98
N ILE A 114 -6.35 10.43 -21.85
CA ILE A 114 -7.17 10.63 -20.64
C ILE A 114 -8.37 9.66 -20.63
N THR A 115 -9.02 9.44 -21.78
CA THR A 115 -10.23 8.61 -21.86
C THR A 115 -9.93 7.11 -21.99
N GLU A 116 -8.79 6.71 -22.55
CA GLU A 116 -8.44 5.29 -22.77
C GLU A 116 -7.27 4.83 -21.90
N THR A 117 -6.16 5.57 -21.86
CA THR A 117 -4.94 5.10 -21.18
C THR A 117 -4.99 5.30 -19.67
N LEU A 118 -5.54 6.42 -19.19
CA LEU A 118 -5.68 6.71 -17.76
C LEU A 118 -6.52 5.67 -16.99
N PRO A 119 -7.69 5.20 -17.48
CA PRO A 119 -8.43 4.10 -16.87
C PRO A 119 -7.60 2.83 -16.68
N LEU A 120 -6.78 2.47 -17.68
CA LEU A 120 -5.90 1.29 -17.59
C LEU A 120 -4.91 1.43 -16.44
N TYR A 121 -4.34 2.62 -16.22
CA TYR A 121 -3.46 2.85 -15.07
C TYR A 121 -4.18 2.73 -13.73
N PHE A 122 -5.41 3.22 -13.62
CA PHE A 122 -6.20 3.00 -12.40
C PHE A 122 -6.43 1.52 -12.15
N LEU A 123 -6.73 0.72 -13.17
CA LEU A 123 -6.89 -0.73 -13.03
C LEU A 123 -5.59 -1.43 -12.60
N ILE A 124 -4.46 -1.06 -13.20
CA ILE A 124 -3.14 -1.57 -12.80
C ILE A 124 -2.87 -1.21 -11.34
N GLN A 125 -3.15 0.03 -10.93
CA GLN A 125 -2.94 0.49 -9.57
C GLN A 125 -3.83 -0.26 -8.58
N ILE A 126 -5.10 -0.48 -8.91
CA ILE A 126 -6.03 -1.30 -8.10
C ILE A 126 -5.45 -2.71 -7.92
N PHE A 127 -5.02 -3.36 -9.01
CA PHE A 127 -4.50 -4.72 -8.96
C PHE A 127 -3.24 -4.82 -8.09
N LEU A 128 -2.26 -3.92 -8.30
CA LEU A 128 -1.00 -3.92 -7.54
C LEU A 128 -1.23 -3.63 -6.05
N ASN A 129 -2.13 -2.71 -5.70
CA ASN A 129 -2.43 -2.42 -4.30
C ASN A 129 -3.23 -3.55 -3.63
N LEU A 130 -4.12 -4.24 -4.36
CA LEU A 130 -4.79 -5.44 -3.84
C LEU A 130 -3.78 -6.56 -3.55
N ALA A 131 -2.83 -6.78 -4.46
CA ALA A 131 -1.77 -7.76 -4.27
C ALA A 131 -0.93 -7.43 -3.01
N GLN A 132 -0.54 -6.17 -2.83
CA GLN A 132 0.14 -5.74 -1.61
C GLN A 132 -0.71 -5.92 -0.36
N ALA A 133 -1.98 -5.50 -0.40
CA ALA A 133 -2.86 -5.63 0.75
C ALA A 133 -2.92 -7.09 1.22
N LEU A 134 -2.98 -8.04 0.28
CA LEU A 134 -2.94 -9.47 0.58
C LEU A 134 -1.61 -9.90 1.20
N VAL A 135 -0.47 -9.50 0.60
CA VAL A 135 0.87 -9.81 1.15
C VAL A 135 1.03 -9.24 2.55
N CYS A 136 0.69 -7.96 2.75
CA CYS A 136 0.73 -7.30 4.05
C CYS A 136 -0.20 -7.95 5.08
N ASN A 137 -1.39 -8.40 4.67
CA ASN A 137 -2.32 -9.11 5.55
C ASN A 137 -1.72 -10.43 6.02
N VAL A 138 -1.20 -11.24 5.08
CA VAL A 138 -0.57 -12.52 5.39
C VAL A 138 0.66 -12.33 6.28
N ALA A 139 1.52 -11.35 5.96
CA ALA A 139 2.70 -11.03 6.76
C ALA A 139 2.30 -10.59 8.18
N ALA A 140 1.35 -9.67 8.32
CA ALA A 140 0.85 -9.23 9.62
C ALA A 140 0.23 -10.38 10.41
N PHE A 141 -0.52 -11.27 9.75
CA PHE A 141 -1.11 -12.45 10.37
C PHE A 141 -0.04 -13.44 10.87
N ILE A 142 0.97 -13.76 10.05
CA ILE A 142 2.08 -14.64 10.44
C ILE A 142 2.81 -14.07 11.65
N MET A 143 3.12 -12.77 11.63
CA MET A 143 3.85 -12.07 12.70
C MET A 143 3.04 -11.99 13.99
N TRP A 144 1.74 -11.67 13.88
CA TRP A 144 0.83 -11.69 15.02
C TRP A 144 0.73 -13.11 15.58
N LYS A 145 0.54 -14.11 14.72
CA LYS A 145 0.48 -15.51 15.13
C LYS A 145 1.78 -15.95 15.82
N ASP A 146 2.95 -15.68 15.25
CA ASP A 146 4.27 -16.01 15.84
C ASP A 146 4.38 -15.51 17.30
N ARG A 147 3.92 -14.29 17.56
CA ARG A 147 3.98 -13.67 18.89
C ARG A 147 2.88 -14.14 19.85
N TYR A 148 1.65 -14.28 19.35
CA TYR A 148 0.45 -14.50 20.19
C TYR A 148 -0.03 -15.95 20.25
N GLN A 149 0.46 -16.85 19.37
CA GLN A 149 0.09 -18.27 19.36
C GLN A 149 0.49 -19.00 20.65
N VAL A 150 1.37 -18.42 21.46
CA VAL A 150 1.90 -19.02 22.68
C VAL A 150 1.58 -18.19 23.93
N PHE A 151 0.45 -17.46 23.96
CA PHE A 151 -0.13 -17.03 25.24
C PHE A 151 -0.59 -18.27 26.02
N TYR A 152 0.36 -19.01 26.60
CA TYR A 152 0.11 -19.71 27.85
C TYR A 152 -0.42 -18.64 28.80
N SER A 153 -1.67 -18.79 29.21
CA SER A 153 -2.31 -18.01 30.26
C SER A 153 -1.43 -17.95 31.50
N GLY A 154 -0.54 -16.96 31.59
CA GLY A 154 0.04 -16.43 32.82
C GLY A 154 0.64 -17.41 33.83
N LEU A 155 1.18 -18.56 33.42
CA LEU A 155 1.90 -19.47 34.32
C LEU A 155 3.31 -19.72 33.81
N GLN A 156 4.17 -18.70 33.95
CA GLN A 156 5.54 -19.02 34.36
C GLN A 156 5.42 -19.55 35.79
N ILE A 157 5.25 -20.87 35.93
CA ILE A 157 5.49 -21.53 37.21
C ILE A 157 6.99 -21.34 37.45
N SER A 158 7.33 -20.34 38.27
CA SER A 158 8.63 -20.25 38.90
C SER A 158 8.97 -21.64 39.43
N ALA A 159 9.99 -22.28 38.87
CA ALA A 159 10.62 -23.41 39.53
C ALA A 159 11.67 -22.82 40.48
N PRO A 160 11.45 -22.75 41.80
CA PRO A 160 12.56 -22.58 42.72
C PRO A 160 13.27 -23.93 42.77
N SER A 161 14.26 -24.16 41.90
CA SER A 161 15.21 -25.25 42.14
C SER A 161 16.39 -24.72 42.94
N THR A 162 16.15 -24.41 44.21
CA THR A 162 17.17 -24.59 45.23
C THR A 162 17.41 -26.08 45.38
N GLN A 163 18.35 -26.66 44.64
CA GLN A 163 19.12 -27.81 45.10
C GLN A 163 20.53 -27.79 44.50
N LEU A 164 21.48 -27.44 45.39
CA LEU A 164 22.80 -28.05 45.56
C LEU A 164 23.35 -28.80 44.32
N TRP A 165 24.33 -28.19 43.65
CA TRP A 165 25.44 -28.96 43.11
C TRP A 165 26.73 -28.44 43.74
N GLN A 166 27.23 -29.26 44.66
CA GLN A 166 28.52 -29.11 45.33
C GLN A 166 29.62 -29.01 44.26
N ARG A 167 30.43 -27.94 44.32
CA ARG A 167 31.74 -27.93 43.67
C ARG A 167 32.69 -28.77 44.52
N VAL A 168 33.33 -29.74 43.88
CA VAL A 168 34.67 -30.22 44.27
C VAL A 168 35.67 -29.11 43.96
#